data_AF-A0AAU3UDI7-F1
#
_entry.id   AF-A0AAU3UDI7-F1
#
_cell.length_a   1.000
_cell.length_b   1.000
_cell.length_c   1.000
_cell.angle_alpha   90.00
_cell.angle_beta   90.00
_cell.angle_gamma   90.00
#
_symmetry.space_group_name_H-M   'P 1'
#
loop_
_entity.id
_entity.type
_entity.pdbx_description
1 polymer ?
#
loop_
_entity_poly.entity_id
_entity_poly.type
_entity_poly.pdbx_seq_one_letter_code
_entity_poly.pdbx_strand_id
1 'polypeptide(L)'
;MVAFDPDKLRALATDARTHSDAIGKLKPIGEHNRDAALGAMPFSAFAKDVHDVLQAMDRVVVLHQGRLTQFATLTDNAATTVDAMEDANVAAFKGIK
;
A
#
# COMPACT_ATOMS: atom_id res chain seq x y z
N MET A 1 20.79 3.71 -19.93
CA MET A 1 20.09 4.84 -19.26
C MET A 1 18.66 4.38 -19.05
N VAL A 2 18.25 4.07 -17.82
CA VAL A 2 16.86 3.65 -17.55
C VAL A 2 15.98 4.87 -17.81
N ALA A 3 15.11 4.79 -18.82
CA ALA A 3 14.21 5.87 -19.15
C ALA A 3 13.21 6.08 -18.00
N PHE A 4 13.29 7.24 -17.34
CA PHE A 4 12.29 7.70 -16.38
C PHE A 4 11.05 8.12 -17.17
N ASP A 5 10.14 7.18 -17.38
CA ASP A 5 8.90 7.38 -18.11
C ASP A 5 7.77 7.70 -17.10
N PRO A 6 7.26 8.94 -17.07
CA PRO A 6 6.27 9.37 -16.09
C PRO A 6 4.94 8.62 -16.22
N ASP A 7 4.58 8.15 -17.43
CA ASP A 7 3.36 7.37 -17.65
C ASP A 7 3.51 5.97 -17.05
N LYS A 8 4.68 5.35 -17.19
CA LYS A 8 4.97 4.07 -16.54
C LYS A 8 4.99 4.18 -15.01
N LEU A 9 5.48 5.30 -14.47
CA LEU A 9 5.45 5.55 -13.02
C LEU A 9 4.02 5.68 -12.50
N ARG A 10 3.15 6.41 -13.20
CA ARG A 10 1.72 6.52 -12.85
C ARG A 10 0.99 5.19 -12.95
N ALA A 11 1.29 4.39 -13.98
CA ALA A 11 0.75 3.05 -14.12
C ALA A 11 1.17 2.17 -12.93
N LEU A 12 2.44 2.21 -12.53
CA LEU A 12 2.96 1.48 -11.37
C LEU A 12 2.32 1.94 -10.06
N ALA A 13 2.11 3.25 -9.88
CA ALA A 13 1.42 3.78 -8.70
C ALA A 13 -0.05 3.31 -8.63
N THR A 14 -0.72 3.25 -9.78
CA THR A 14 -2.10 2.74 -9.89
C THR A 14 -2.18 1.25 -9.57
N ASP A 15 -1.23 0.45 -10.07
CA ASP A 15 -1.13 -0.97 -9.76
C ASP A 15 -0.88 -1.21 -8.27
N ALA A 16 0.05 -0.45 -7.67
CA ALA A 16 0.33 -0.52 -6.24
C ALA A 16 -0.89 -0.16 -5.37
N ARG A 17 -1.72 0.81 -5.78
CA ARG A 17 -3.00 1.11 -5.11
C ARG A 17 -3.98 -0.04 -5.23
N THR A 18 -4.11 -0.61 -6.42
CA THR A 18 -5.01 -1.75 -6.68
C THR A 18 -4.63 -2.94 -5.79
N HIS A 19 -3.33 -3.25 -5.68
CA HIS A 19 -2.84 -4.27 -4.77
C HIS A 19 -3.06 -3.93 -3.29
N SER A 20 -2.86 -2.66 -2.91
CA SER A 20 -3.15 -2.18 -1.56
C SER A 20 -4.61 -2.41 -1.17
N ASP A 21 -5.54 -2.05 -2.07
CA ASP A 21 -6.98 -2.22 -1.85
C ASP A 21 -7.38 -3.70 -1.81
N ALA A 22 -6.78 -4.54 -2.66
CA ALA A 22 -7.00 -5.98 -2.63
C ALA A 22 -6.55 -6.60 -1.30
N ILE A 23 -5.39 -6.20 -0.77
CA ILE A 23 -4.90 -6.64 0.54
C ILE A 23 -5.79 -6.10 1.67
N GLY A 24 -6.25 -4.85 1.57
CA GLY A 24 -7.16 -4.26 2.55
C GLY A 24 -8.46 -5.06 2.71
N LYS A 25 -8.96 -5.69 1.64
CA LYS A 25 -10.16 -6.56 1.68
C LYS A 25 -9.97 -7.87 2.45
N LEU A 26 -8.74 -8.28 2.73
CA LEU A 26 -8.47 -9.46 3.55
C LEU A 26 -8.72 -9.20 5.04
N LYS A 27 -8.83 -7.93 5.45
CA LYS A 27 -9.17 -7.53 6.81
C LYS A 27 -10.69 -7.40 6.98
N PRO A 28 -11.24 -7.82 8.13
CA PRO A 28 -10.57 -8.51 9.24
C PRO A 28 -10.42 -10.02 8.99
N ILE A 29 -9.23 -10.56 9.28
CA ILE A 29 -8.94 -11.99 9.12
C ILE A 29 -9.60 -12.74 10.26
N GLY A 30 -10.68 -13.46 9.93
CA GLY A 30 -11.25 -14.46 10.81
C GLY A 30 -11.86 -13.89 12.10
N GLU A 31 -12.34 -12.65 12.09
CA GLU A 31 -13.03 -12.00 13.22
C GLU A 31 -14.09 -12.92 13.84
N HIS A 32 -14.93 -13.52 12.99
CA HIS A 32 -15.94 -14.50 13.41
C HIS A 32 -15.34 -15.70 14.16
N ASN A 33 -14.22 -16.25 13.67
CA ASN A 33 -13.56 -17.40 14.31
C ASN A 33 -12.85 -17.01 15.61
N ARG A 34 -12.34 -15.77 15.68
CA ARG A 34 -11.65 -15.20 16.84
C ARG A 34 -12.61 -15.05 18.02
N ASP A 35 -13.74 -14.41 17.76
CA ASP A 35 -14.74 -14.10 18.79
C ASP A 35 -15.50 -15.37 19.20
N ALA A 36 -15.77 -16.27 18.25
CA ALA A 36 -16.38 -17.57 18.53
C ALA A 36 -15.47 -18.48 19.39
N ALA A 37 -14.15 -18.50 19.13
CA ALA A 37 -13.21 -19.32 19.91
C ALA A 37 -13.10 -18.85 21.37
N LEU A 38 -13.01 -17.53 21.60
CA LEU A 38 -13.03 -16.96 22.95
C LEU A 38 -14.38 -17.15 23.66
N GLY A 39 -15.49 -17.02 22.94
CA GLY A 39 -16.83 -17.25 23.48
C GLY A 39 -17.06 -18.71 23.90
N ALA A 40 -16.58 -19.66 23.10
CA ALA A 40 -16.74 -21.10 23.37
C ALA A 40 -15.75 -21.64 24.41
N MET A 41 -14.54 -21.06 24.51
CA MET A 41 -13.48 -21.55 25.40
C MET A 41 -12.75 -20.40 26.13
N PRO A 42 -13.43 -19.66 27.01
CA PRO A 42 -12.92 -18.41 27.60
C PRO A 42 -11.67 -18.58 28.49
N PHE A 43 -11.40 -19.80 28.99
CA PHE A 43 -10.23 -20.09 29.84
C PHE A 43 -9.16 -20.92 29.12
N SER A 44 -9.34 -21.20 27.82
CA SER A 44 -8.37 -21.97 27.04
C SER A 44 -7.23 -21.09 26.59
N ALA A 45 -6.00 -21.45 26.98
CA ALA A 45 -4.79 -20.80 26.48
C ALA A 45 -4.71 -20.87 24.95
N PHE A 46 -5.13 -21.99 24.35
CA PHE A 46 -5.18 -22.15 22.90
C PHE A 46 -6.13 -21.16 22.22
N ALA A 47 -7.34 -20.95 22.77
CA ALA A 47 -8.28 -20.00 22.20
C ALA A 47 -7.75 -18.56 22.26
N LYS A 48 -7.03 -18.22 23.34
CA LYS A 48 -6.34 -16.94 23.49
C LYS A 48 -5.19 -16.79 22.48
N ASP A 49 -4.37 -17.81 22.30
CA ASP A 49 -3.25 -17.78 21.36
C ASP A 49 -3.73 -17.64 19.91
N VAL A 50 -4.79 -18.36 19.53
CA VAL A 50 -5.44 -18.21 18.21
C VAL A 50 -5.97 -16.79 18.02
N HIS A 51 -6.57 -16.22 19.06
CA HIS A 51 -7.03 -14.84 19.02
C HIS A 51 -5.89 -13.84 18.78
N ASP A 52 -4.81 -13.97 19.53
CA ASP A 52 -3.68 -13.03 19.47
C ASP A 52 -2.95 -13.14 18.12
N VAL A 53 -2.81 -14.35 17.56
CA VAL A 53 -2.23 -14.56 16.22
C VAL A 53 -3.10 -13.92 15.15
N LEU A 54 -4.41 -14.14 15.16
CA LEU A 54 -5.31 -13.56 14.16
C LEU A 54 -5.34 -12.02 14.25
N GLN A 55 -5.32 -11.47 15.46
CA GLN A 55 -5.20 -10.02 15.67
C GLN A 55 -3.85 -9.48 15.20
N ALA A 56 -2.75 -10.22 15.38
CA ALA A 56 -1.44 -9.86 14.85
C ALA A 56 -1.42 -9.87 13.32
N MET A 57 -2.07 -10.84 12.68
CA MET A 57 -2.20 -10.90 11.23
C MET A 57 -2.96 -9.68 10.68
N ASP A 58 -4.04 -9.25 11.34
CA ASP A 58 -4.76 -8.02 10.97
C ASP A 58 -3.83 -6.79 10.99
N ARG A 59 -2.95 -6.68 11.98
CA ARG A 59 -1.97 -5.57 12.06
C ARG A 59 -0.96 -5.63 10.92
N VAL A 60 -0.51 -6.83 10.55
CA VAL A 60 0.42 -7.04 9.43
C VAL A 60 -0.23 -6.65 8.10
N VAL A 61 -1.51 -7.00 7.88
CA VAL A 61 -2.25 -6.59 6.68
C VAL A 61 -2.35 -5.07 6.60
N VAL A 62 -2.72 -4.40 7.69
CA VAL A 62 -2.77 -2.92 7.75
C VAL A 62 -1.41 -2.29 7.44
N LEU A 63 -0.33 -2.87 7.99
CA LEU A 63 1.03 -2.38 7.72
C LEU A 63 1.39 -2.48 6.24
N HIS A 64 1.10 -3.62 5.60
CA HIS A 64 1.40 -3.81 4.18
C HIS A 64 0.56 -2.92 3.28
N GLN A 65 -0.73 -2.77 3.57
CA GLN A 65 -1.61 -1.82 2.90
C GLN A 65 -1.03 -0.40 2.99
N GLY A 66 -0.67 0.05 4.19
CA GLY A 66 -0.07 1.38 4.41
C GLY A 66 1.22 1.59 3.62
N ARG A 67 2.11 0.58 3.59
CA ARG A 67 3.36 0.64 2.82
C ARG A 67 3.13 0.72 1.31
N LEU A 68 2.18 -0.04 0.77
CA LEU A 68 1.86 0.01 -0.66
C LEU A 68 1.25 1.36 -1.06
N THR A 69 0.37 1.91 -0.22
CA THR A 69 -0.20 3.24 -0.43
C THR A 69 0.88 4.34 -0.36
N GLN A 70 1.82 4.22 0.57
CA GLN A 70 2.97 5.14 0.65
C GLN A 70 3.85 5.02 -0.60
N PHE A 71 4.15 3.80 -1.05
CA PHE A 71 4.92 3.56 -2.26
C PHE A 71 4.25 4.17 -3.50
N ALA A 72 2.94 3.98 -3.66
CA ALA A 72 2.17 4.59 -4.75
C ALA A 72 2.28 6.12 -4.73
N THR A 73 2.12 6.73 -3.56
CA THR A 73 2.26 8.18 -3.39
C THR A 73 3.65 8.70 -3.77
N LEU A 74 4.71 8.02 -3.31
CA LEU A 74 6.08 8.39 -3.65
C LEU A 74 6.35 8.27 -5.16
N THR A 75 5.77 7.25 -5.80
CA THR A 75 5.92 7.02 -7.23
C THR A 75 5.23 8.11 -8.06
N ASP A 76 4.03 8.54 -7.66
CA ASP A 76 3.35 9.67 -8.31
C ASP A 76 4.08 11.01 -8.12
N ASN A 77 4.65 11.23 -6.94
CA ASN A 77 5.48 12.41 -6.67
C ASN A 77 6.73 12.42 -7.57
N ALA A 78 7.34 11.26 -7.80
CA ALA A 78 8.47 11.13 -8.72
C ALA A 78 8.05 11.44 -10.16
N ALA A 79 6.91 10.93 -10.64
CA ALA A 79 6.38 11.25 -11.97
C ALA A 79 6.14 12.76 -12.13
N THR A 80 5.53 13.40 -11.12
CA THR A 80 5.29 14.85 -11.11
C THR A 80 6.59 15.66 -11.15
N THR A 81 7.64 15.17 -10.50
CA THR A 81 8.96 15.82 -10.51
C THR A 81 9.59 15.76 -11.90
N VAL A 82 9.45 14.64 -12.61
CA VAL A 82 9.95 14.48 -13.98
C VAL A 82 9.25 15.46 -14.92
N ASP A 83 7.92 15.54 -14.88
CA ASP A 83 7.17 16.47 -15.73
C ASP A 83 7.59 17.93 -15.48
N ALA A 84 7.77 18.31 -14.22
CA ALA A 84 8.24 19.66 -13.86
C ALA A 84 9.66 19.96 -14.39
N MET A 85 10.55 18.94 -14.41
CA MET A 85 11.89 19.09 -14.99
C MET A 85 11.83 19.24 -16.51
N GLU A 86 10.95 18.50 -17.20
CA GLU A 86 10.76 18.64 -18.64
C GLU A 86 10.21 20.02 -19.01
N ASP A 87 9.20 20.52 -18.29
CA ASP A 87 8.65 21.87 -18.49
C ASP A 87 9.70 22.96 -18.28
N ALA A 88 10.52 22.85 -17.23
CA ALA A 88 11.61 23.78 -16.95
C ALA A 88 12.66 23.77 -18.08
N ASN A 89 13.00 22.60 -18.61
CA ASN A 89 13.92 22.47 -19.73
C ASN A 89 13.35 23.11 -21.00
N VAL A 90 12.07 22.87 -21.30
CA VAL A 90 11.38 23.48 -22.47
C VAL A 90 11.36 25.01 -22.35
N ALA A 91 11.08 25.55 -21.16
CA ALA A 91 11.09 26.98 -20.91
C ALA A 91 12.50 27.59 -21.10
N ALA A 92 13.53 26.93 -20.57
CA ALA A 92 14.92 27.35 -20.75
C ALA A 92 15.34 27.37 -22.22
N PHE A 93 14.98 26.33 -23.00
CA PHE A 93 15.28 26.29 -24.43
C PHE A 93 14.57 27.39 -25.24
N LYS A 94 13.34 27.76 -24.87
CA LYS A 94 12.62 28.87 -25.53
C LYS A 94 13.25 30.24 -25.26
N GLY A 95 13.86 30.45 -24.10
CA GLY A 95 14.53 31.72 -23.75
C GLY A 95 15.93 31.91 -24.34
N ILE A 96 16.51 30.89 -24.96
CA ILE A 96 17.83 30.94 -25.62
C ILE A 96 17.71 31.30 -27.11
N LYS A 97 16.51 31.23 -27.70
CA LYS A 97 16.22 31.72 -29.06
C LYS A 97 15.79 33.17 -29.06
#